data_AF-A0A2M7A7Q4-F1
#
_entry.id   AF-A0A2M7A7Q4-F1
#
_cell.length_a   1.000
_cell.length_b   1.000
_cell.length_c   1.000
_cell.angle_alpha   90.00
_cell.angle_beta   90.00
_cell.angle_gamma   90.00
#
_symmetry.space_group_name_H-M   'P 1'
#
loop_
_entity.id
_entity.type
_entity.pdbx_description
1 polymer ?
#
loop_
_entity_poly.entity_id
_entity_poly.type
_entity_poly.pdbx_seq_one_letter_code
_entity_poly.pdbx_strand_id
1 'polypeptide(L)' 'MGTARIAITIDENLLNRLDRLVRKNVFPNRSRALQIAVHEKVARIDRSRLARECSKLDRDEERKFAEEGLGWETVTWPEY' A
#
# COMPACT_ATOMS: atom_id res chain seq x y z
N MET A 1 -12.63 -4.49 15.50
CA MET A 1 -12.84 -4.66 14.04
C MET A 1 -13.52 -6.00 13.80
N GLY A 2 -14.57 -6.04 12.99
CA GLY A 2 -15.27 -7.28 12.67
C GLY A 2 -14.47 -8.17 11.74
N THR A 3 -14.61 -9.49 11.89
CA THR A 3 -14.04 -10.48 10.97
C THR A 3 -15.13 -11.01 10.04
N ALA A 4 -14.95 -10.87 8.73
CA ALA A 4 -15.82 -11.50 7.74
C ALA A 4 -15.28 -12.90 7.39
N ARG A 5 -16.18 -13.87 7.19
CA ARG A 5 -15.83 -15.19 6.64
C ARG A 5 -16.00 -15.17 5.13
N ILE A 6 -15.01 -15.69 4.42
CA ILE A 6 -15.01 -15.83 2.97
C ILE A 6 -14.72 -17.28 2.61
N ALA A 7 -15.42 -17.78 1.59
CA ALA A 7 -15.04 -19.03 0.93
C ALA A 7 -14.06 -18.70 -0.20
N ILE A 8 -12.94 -19.41 -0.26
CA ILE A 8 -11.92 -19.23 -1.30
C ILE A 8 -11.53 -20.58 -1.88
N THR A 9 -11.25 -20.61 -3.18
CA THR A 9 -10.60 -21.74 -3.84
C THR A 9 -9.10 -21.50 -3.79
N ILE A 10 -8.33 -22.52 -3.38
CA ILE A 10 -6.87 -22.45 -3.26
C ILE A 10 -6.26 -23.72 -3.84
N ASP A 11 -5.08 -23.58 -4.45
CA ASP A 11 -4.29 -24.71 -4.94
C ASP A 11 -3.99 -25.71 -3.80
N GLU A 12 -4.12 -26.99 -4.08
CA GLU A 12 -3.98 -28.07 -3.09
C GLU A 12 -2.55 -28.16 -2.56
N ASN A 13 -1.53 -27.96 -3.42
CA ASN A 13 -0.14 -27.97 -2.98
C ASN A 13 0.17 -26.79 -2.04
N LEU A 14 -0.39 -25.63 -2.34
CA LEU A 14 -0.28 -24.45 -1.49
C LEU A 14 -0.97 -24.66 -0.13
N LEU A 15 -2.18 -25.25 -0.13
CA LEU A 15 -2.89 -25.59 1.10
C LEU A 15 -2.09 -26.59 1.95
N ASN A 16 -1.54 -27.63 1.33
CA ASN A 16 -0.69 -28.62 2.01
C ASN A 16 0.56 -27.98 2.62
N ARG A 17 1.17 -27.02 1.92
CA ARG A 17 2.33 -26.29 2.44
C ARG A 17 1.95 -25.38 3.61
N LEU A 18 0.81 -24.69 3.52
CA LEU A 18 0.26 -23.88 4.59
C LEU A 18 0.02 -24.72 5.85
N ASP A 19 -0.57 -25.90 5.70
CA ASP A 19 -0.84 -26.82 6.79
C ASP A 19 0.41 -27.29 7.50
N ARG A 20 1.48 -27.57 6.74
CA ARG A 20 2.78 -27.92 7.32
C ARG A 20 3.33 -26.77 8.18
N LEU A 21 3.13 -25.51 7.76
CA LEU A 21 3.59 -24.35 8.54
C LEU A 21 2.77 -24.15 9.82
N VAL A 22 1.46 -24.37 9.76
CA VAL A 22 0.59 -24.36 10.94
C VAL A 22 0.97 -25.50 11.90
N ARG A 23 1.18 -26.72 11.40
CA ARG A 23 1.63 -27.87 12.22
C ARG A 23 2.99 -27.64 12.88
N LYS A 24 3.88 -26.89 12.23
CA LYS A 24 5.18 -26.48 12.78
C LYS A 24 5.07 -25.29 13.75
N ASN A 25 3.86 -24.86 14.12
CA ASN A 25 3.60 -23.69 14.96
C ASN A 25 4.20 -22.38 14.43
N VAL A 26 4.49 -22.28 13.13
CA VAL A 26 4.92 -21.01 12.50
C VAL A 26 3.75 -20.01 12.48
N PHE A 27 2.54 -20.53 12.30
CA PHE A 27 1.30 -19.76 12.40
C PHE A 27 0.30 -20.47 13.32
N PRO A 28 -0.50 -19.71 14.09
CA PRO A 28 -1.44 -20.31 15.03
C PRO A 28 -2.61 -21.03 14.35
N ASN A 29 -3.02 -20.58 13.16
CA ASN A 29 -4.03 -21.24 12.33
C ASN A 29 -3.98 -20.74 10.88
N ARG A 30 -4.69 -21.44 9.98
CA ARG A 30 -4.78 -21.09 8.56
C ARG A 30 -5.32 -19.68 8.34
N SER A 31 -6.36 -19.28 9.06
CA SER A 31 -6.99 -17.96 8.92
C SER A 31 -6.02 -16.83 9.23
N ARG A 32 -5.22 -16.96 10.30
CA ARG A 32 -4.22 -15.97 10.69
C ARG A 32 -3.10 -15.88 9.67
N ALA A 33 -2.62 -17.03 9.18
CA ALA A 33 -1.59 -17.07 8.15
C ALA A 33 -2.05 -16.37 6.85
N LEU A 34 -3.27 -16.68 6.39
CA LEU A 34 -3.86 -16.03 5.21
C LEU A 34 -4.09 -14.54 5.45
N GLN A 35 -4.60 -14.14 6.62
CA GLN A 35 -4.82 -12.73 6.94
C GLN A 35 -3.53 -11.92 6.90
N ILE A 36 -2.43 -12.46 7.46
CA ILE A 36 -1.11 -11.82 7.40
C ILE A 36 -0.64 -11.69 5.95
N ALA A 37 -0.70 -12.77 5.17
CA ALA A 37 -0.27 -12.76 3.77
C ALA A 37 -1.06 -11.77 2.91
N VAL A 38 -2.39 -11.69 3.10
CA VAL A 38 -3.25 -10.72 2.41
C VAL A 38 -2.89 -9.29 2.82
N HIS A 39 -2.77 -9.03 4.12
CA HIS A 39 -2.40 -7.71 4.62
C HIS A 39 -1.05 -7.24 4.07
N GLU A 40 -0.02 -8.09 4.09
CA GLU A 40 1.29 -7.78 3.54
C GLU A 40 1.23 -7.49 2.03
N LYS A 41 0.44 -8.26 1.28
CA LYS A 41 0.33 -8.07 -0.17
C LYS A 41 -0.40 -6.77 -0.51
N VAL A 42 -1.49 -6.46 0.18
CA VAL A 42 -2.23 -5.20 0.02
C VAL A 42 -1.35 -4.03 0.41
N ALA A 43 -0.71 -4.07 1.58
CA ALA A 43 0.19 -3.01 2.02
C ALA A 43 1.34 -2.75 1.03
N ARG A 44 1.88 -3.81 0.40
CA ARG A 44 2.91 -3.66 -0.63
C ARG A 44 2.37 -2.97 -1.89
N ILE A 45 1.15 -3.32 -2.31
CA ILE A 45 0.49 -2.70 -3.46
C ILE A 45 0.21 -1.22 -3.16
N ASP A 46 -0.35 -0.91 -1.99
CA ASP A 46 -0.68 0.45 -1.58
C ASP A 46 0.55 1.36 -1.54
N ARG A 47 1.68 0.86 -1.00
CA ARG A 47 2.96 1.60 -1.01
C ARG A 47 3.45 1.89 -2.43
N SER A 48 3.23 0.99 -3.38
CA SER A 48 3.61 1.21 -4.77
C SER A 48 2.64 2.10 -5.53
N ARG A 49 1.41 2.28 -5.03
CA ARG A 49 0.37 3.05 -5.71
C ARG A 49 0.74 4.52 -5.77
N LEU A 50 1.15 5.12 -4.64
CA LEU A 50 1.56 6.53 -4.62
C LEU A 50 2.73 6.77 -5.59
N ALA A 51 3.78 5.95 -5.54
CA ALA A 51 4.93 6.08 -6.44
C ALA A 51 4.53 5.95 -7.93
N ARG A 52 3.62 5.02 -8.25
CA ARG A 52 3.11 4.85 -9.62
C ARG A 52 2.22 6.01 -10.07
N GLU A 53 1.39 6.55 -9.19
CA GLU A 53 0.56 7.71 -9.53
C GLU A 53 1.43 8.97 -9.67
N CYS A 54 2.41 9.19 -8.78
CA CYS A 54 3.38 10.28 -8.92
C CYS A 54 4.20 10.19 -10.21
N SER A 55 4.51 8.99 -10.71
CA SER A 55 5.21 8.84 -12.00
C SER A 55 4.41 9.26 -13.23
N LYS A 56 3.08 9.49 -13.09
CA LYS A 56 2.23 9.99 -14.18
C LYS A 56 2.22 11.51 -14.27
N LEU A 57 2.72 12.20 -13.26
CA LEU A 57 2.73 13.67 -13.22
C LEU A 57 3.88 14.21 -14.08
N ASP A 58 3.61 15.26 -14.84
CA ASP A 58 4.61 15.99 -15.60
C ASP A 58 5.32 17.01 -14.69
N ARG A 59 6.65 16.93 -14.61
CA ARG A 59 7.44 17.74 -13.69
C ARG A 59 7.35 19.24 -13.99
N ASP A 60 7.27 19.62 -15.26
CA ASP A 60 7.24 21.01 -15.67
C ASP A 60 5.85 21.62 -15.45
N GLU A 61 4.78 20.85 -15.62
CA GLU A 61 3.43 21.27 -15.27
C GLU A 61 3.26 21.42 -13.76
N GLU A 62 3.66 20.41 -12.99
CA GLU A 62 3.57 20.44 -11.52
C GLU A 62 4.36 21.62 -10.93
N ARG A 63 5.53 21.91 -11.50
CA ARG A 63 6.34 23.06 -11.09
C ARG A 63 5.63 24.37 -11.38
N LYS A 64 5.03 24.53 -12.56
CA LYS A 64 4.26 25.73 -12.91
C LYS A 64 3.07 25.94 -12.00
N PHE A 65 2.33 24.88 -11.66
CA PHE A 65 1.22 24.94 -10.70
C PHE A 65 1.70 25.29 -9.28
N ALA A 66 2.80 24.69 -8.82
CA ALA A 66 3.34 25.00 -7.48
C ALA A 66 3.92 26.43 -7.39
N GLU A 67 4.48 26.93 -8.49
CA GLU A 67 5.02 28.28 -8.61
C GLU A 67 3.96 29.33 -9.00
N GLU A 68 2.70 28.91 -9.20
CA GLU A 68 1.56 29.78 -9.49
C GLU A 68 1.21 30.60 -8.24
N GLY A 69 1.94 31.69 -8.05
CA GLY A 69 1.73 32.66 -6.99
C GLY A 69 3.00 33.17 -6.32
N LEU A 70 4.10 32.43 -6.44
CA LEU A 70 5.41 32.85 -5.91
C LEU A 70 5.89 34.18 -6.50
N GLY A 71 5.46 34.52 -7.73
CA GLY A 71 5.78 35.79 -8.39
C GLY A 71 5.11 37.03 -7.78
N TRP A 72 4.01 36.90 -7.02
CA TRP A 72 3.36 38.04 -6.34
C TRP A 72 3.76 38.15 -4.86
N GLU A 73 4.18 37.04 -4.25
CA GLU A 73 4.61 37.03 -2.84
C GLU A 73 5.90 37.82 -2.62
N THR A 74 6.84 37.82 -3.58
CA THR A 74 8.14 38.51 -3.43
C THR A 74 8.02 40.03 -3.24
N VAL A 75 6.89 40.63 -3.63
CA VAL A 75 6.61 42.07 -3.49
C VAL A 75 5.96 42.40 -2.13
N THR A 76 5.41 41.39 -1.44
CA THR A 76 4.46 41.62 -0.32
C THR A 76 5.02 41.22 1.05
N TRP A 77 6.17 40.55 1.11
CA TRP A 77 6.83 40.23 2.37
C TRP A 77 7.51 41.49 2.95
N PRO A 78 7.09 41.98 4.14
CA PRO A 78 7.78 43.09 4.79
C PRO A 78 9.19 42.66 5.22
N GLU A 79 10.18 43.54 5.06
CA GLU A 79 11.48 43.37 5.73
C GLU A 79 11.26 43.41 7.26
N TYR A 80 11.84 42.43 7.96
CA TYR A 80 11.76 42.29 9.43
C TYR A 80 12.36 43.49 10.17
#